data_AF-A0A518DZG6-F1
#
_entry.id   AF-A0A518DZG6-F1
#
_cell.length_a   1.000
_cell.length_b   1.000
_cell.length_c   1.000
_cell.angle_alpha   90.00
_cell.angle_beta   90.00
_cell.angle_gamma   90.00
#
_symmetry.space_group_name_H-M   'P 1'
#
loop_
_entity.id
_entity.type
_entity.pdbx_description
1 polymer ?
#
loop_
_entity_poly.entity_id
_entity_poly.type
_entity_poly.pdbx_seq_one_letter_code
_entity_poly.pdbx_strand_id
1 'polypeptide(L)'
;MSEDTPIEKPQSPGVSPRIVLLLVVLASFATAVLVLATCYFFAAENEGLTKQEGIFSPKARELPYEGHENFPSPYTSPPNVILLDYANRLSRDTAVTEVTTFGFQWKSSSDEHSSYLKWQAEGVSEFVSLPVFKALQEENVRLQGQVELLQKINQEK
;
A
#
# COMPACT_ATOMS: atom_id res chain seq x y z
N MET A 1 27.22 50.11 -56.14
CA MET A 1 26.41 50.50 -54.97
C MET A 1 25.45 49.36 -54.74
N SER A 2 25.72 48.53 -53.73
CA SER A 2 24.87 47.40 -53.38
C SER A 2 23.89 47.90 -52.31
N GLU A 3 22.59 47.80 -52.58
CA GLU A 3 21.54 48.15 -51.64
C GLU A 3 21.39 47.03 -50.61
N ASP A 4 21.83 47.30 -49.38
CA ASP A 4 21.56 46.44 -48.21
C ASP A 4 20.07 46.45 -47.92
N THR A 5 19.40 45.33 -48.16
CA THR A 5 18.00 45.14 -47.79
C THR A 5 17.93 44.73 -46.31
N PRO A 6 17.09 45.38 -45.49
CA PRO A 6 17.01 45.07 -44.07
C PRO A 6 16.38 43.70 -43.86
N ILE A 7 17.14 42.79 -43.23
CA ILE A 7 16.65 41.48 -42.81
C ILE A 7 15.67 41.70 -41.65
N GLU A 8 14.38 41.62 -41.95
CA GLU A 8 13.31 41.66 -40.97
C GLU A 8 13.43 40.43 -40.06
N LYS A 9 13.74 40.65 -38.77
CA LYS A 9 13.79 39.56 -37.80
C LYS A 9 12.38 38.99 -37.64
N PRO A 10 12.20 37.65 -37.76
CA PRO A 10 10.88 37.05 -37.61
C PRO A 10 10.34 37.36 -36.22
N GLN A 11 9.19 38.04 -36.16
CA GLN A 11 8.45 38.22 -34.92
C GLN A 11 8.06 36.84 -34.39
N SER A 12 8.62 36.48 -33.24
CA SER A 12 8.25 35.25 -32.54
C SER A 12 6.77 35.32 -32.16
N PRO A 13 5.95 34.31 -32.49
CA PRO A 13 4.56 34.28 -32.08
C PRO A 13 4.50 34.20 -30.55
N GLY A 14 4.09 35.31 -29.93
CA GLY A 14 3.91 35.38 -28.49
C GLY A 14 2.78 34.46 -28.04
N VAL A 15 3.10 33.45 -27.24
CA VAL A 15 2.09 32.57 -26.64
C VAL A 15 1.30 33.38 -25.61
N SER A 16 -0.02 33.43 -25.76
CA SER A 16 -0.91 34.13 -24.82
C SER A 16 -0.78 33.52 -23.41
N PRO A 17 -0.69 34.34 -22.34
CA PRO A 17 -0.64 33.85 -20.96
C PRO A 17 -1.80 32.91 -20.59
N ARG A 18 -2.97 33.09 -21.22
CA ARG A 18 -4.15 32.22 -21.03
C ARG A 18 -3.93 30.80 -21.54
N ILE A 19 -3.20 30.65 -22.65
CA ILE A 19 -2.86 29.36 -23.23
C ILE A 19 -1.88 28.63 -22.31
N VAL A 20 -0.88 29.34 -21.78
CA VAL A 20 0.08 28.77 -20.81
C VAL A 20 -0.64 28.27 -19.56
N LEU A 21 -1.56 29.07 -18.99
CA LEU A 21 -2.33 28.68 -17.81
C LEU A 21 -3.17 27.42 -18.06
N LEU A 22 -3.86 27.33 -19.20
CA LEU A 22 -4.66 26.17 -19.57
C LEU A 22 -3.81 24.91 -19.70
N LEU A 23 -2.63 24.99 -20.32
CA LEU A 23 -1.71 23.86 -20.47
C LEU A 23 -1.21 23.36 -19.10
N VAL A 24 -0.92 24.27 -18.17
CA VAL A 24 -0.50 23.90 -16.81
C VAL A 24 -1.62 23.16 -16.08
N VAL A 25 -2.87 23.63 -16.17
CA VAL A 25 -4.02 22.98 -15.53
C VAL A 25 -4.26 21.58 -16.11
N LEU A 26 -4.23 21.45 -17.44
CA LEU A 26 -4.40 20.15 -18.11
C LEU A 26 -3.28 19.17 -17.75
N ALA A 27 -2.04 19.62 -17.72
CA ALA A 27 -0.91 18.80 -17.29
C ALA A 27 -1.07 18.35 -15.83
N SER A 28 -1.47 19.25 -14.92
CA SER A 28 -1.73 18.90 -13.52
C SER A 28 -2.82 17.84 -13.39
N PHE A 29 -3.92 17.97 -14.14
CA PHE A 29 -5.01 17.01 -14.10
C PHE A 29 -4.59 15.63 -14.64
N ALA A 30 -3.89 15.60 -15.77
CA ALA A 30 -3.37 14.35 -16.34
C ALA A 30 -2.42 13.63 -15.37
N THR A 31 -1.58 14.39 -14.67
CA THR A 31 -0.66 13.84 -13.66
C THR A 31 -1.43 13.24 -12.49
N ALA A 32 -2.46 13.93 -11.98
CA ALA A 32 -3.30 13.42 -10.90
C ALA A 32 -4.03 12.12 -11.28
N VAL A 33 -4.58 12.05 -12.49
CA VAL A 33 -5.23 10.84 -13.01
C VAL A 33 -4.25 9.67 -13.11
N LEU A 34 -3.03 9.90 -13.59
CA LEU A 34 -2.00 8.87 -13.69
C LEU A 34 -1.57 8.35 -12.31
N VAL A 35 -1.42 9.24 -11.33
CA VAL A 35 -1.12 8.86 -9.94
C VAL A 35 -2.26 8.03 -9.35
N LEU A 36 -3.51 8.43 -9.54
CA LEU A 36 -4.66 7.65 -9.06
C LEU A 36 -4.75 6.27 -9.73
N ALA A 37 -4.53 6.20 -11.04
CA ALA A 37 -4.55 4.94 -11.79
C ALA A 37 -3.45 3.98 -11.31
N THR A 38 -2.23 4.49 -11.08
CA THR A 38 -1.12 3.68 -10.56
C THR A 38 -1.38 3.23 -9.12
N CYS A 39 -1.90 4.09 -8.25
CA CYS A 39 -2.32 3.71 -6.90
C CYS A 39 -3.41 2.62 -6.92
N TYR A 40 -4.39 2.72 -7.82
CA TYR A 40 -5.44 1.72 -7.95
C TYR A 40 -4.91 0.37 -8.45
N PHE A 41 -4.00 0.40 -9.43
CA PHE A 41 -3.39 -0.82 -9.97
C PHE A 41 -2.56 -1.56 -8.91
N PHE A 42 -1.77 -0.83 -8.14
CA PHE A 42 -1.04 -1.38 -6.99
C PHE A 42 -1.97 -1.91 -5.88
N ALA A 43 -3.11 -1.26 -5.64
CA ALA A 43 -4.07 -1.76 -4.65
C ALA A 43 -4.69 -3.09 -5.09
N ALA A 44 -5.06 -3.22 -6.36
CA ALA A 44 -5.74 -4.40 -6.90
C ALA A 44 -4.86 -5.67 -6.92
N GLU A 45 -3.55 -5.54 -7.20
CA GLU A 45 -2.64 -6.71 -7.18
C GLU A 45 -2.41 -7.25 -5.76
N ASN A 46 -2.60 -6.43 -4.73
CA ASN A 46 -2.42 -6.86 -3.34
C ASN A 46 -3.63 -7.59 -2.75
N GLU A 47 -4.81 -7.55 -3.38
CA GLU A 47 -6.00 -8.21 -2.84
C GLU A 47 -5.93 -9.75 -2.95
N GLY A 48 -5.13 -10.28 -3.89
CA GLY A 48 -5.06 -11.72 -4.19
C GLY A 48 -4.25 -12.59 -3.22
N LEU A 49 -3.35 -12.01 -2.42
CA LEU A 49 -2.53 -12.76 -1.43
C LEU A 49 -2.93 -12.47 0.02
N THR A 50 -4.07 -11.83 0.25
CA THR A 50 -4.47 -11.40 1.59
C THR A 50 -4.79 -12.56 2.52
N LYS A 51 -5.26 -13.71 2.01
CA LYS A 51 -5.64 -14.84 2.85
C LYS A 51 -5.12 -16.17 2.31
N GLN A 52 -4.43 -16.91 3.16
CA GLN A 52 -4.02 -18.30 2.90
C GLN A 52 -4.52 -19.17 4.04
N GLU A 53 -4.78 -20.44 3.73
CA GLU A 53 -5.17 -21.43 4.73
C GLU A 53 -4.52 -22.77 4.43
N GLY A 54 -4.39 -23.58 5.47
CA GLY A 54 -3.85 -24.92 5.36
C GLY A 54 -4.19 -25.74 6.57
N ILE A 55 -3.77 -27.00 6.53
CA ILE A 55 -4.04 -27.98 7.57
C ILE A 55 -2.73 -28.69 7.88
N PHE A 56 -2.42 -28.86 9.15
CA PHE A 56 -1.26 -29.62 9.60
C PHE A 56 -1.61 -30.55 10.76
N SER A 57 -0.78 -31.55 10.99
CA SER A 57 -0.90 -32.43 12.14
C SER A 57 0.26 -32.17 13.08
N PRO A 58 0.00 -31.75 14.33
CA PRO A 58 1.05 -31.57 15.33
C PRO A 58 1.53 -32.94 15.82
N LYS A 59 2.17 -33.72 14.94
CA LYS A 59 2.89 -34.95 15.31
C LYS A 59 4.29 -34.61 15.74
N ALA A 60 4.44 -33.82 16.80
CA ALA A 60 5.75 -33.66 17.40
C ALA A 60 6.07 -34.93 18.20
N ARG A 61 7.24 -35.53 17.93
CA ARG A 61 7.63 -36.83 18.50
C ARG A 61 8.19 -36.72 19.91
N GLU A 62 8.58 -35.51 20.34
CA GLU A 62 9.26 -35.25 21.61
C GLU A 62 8.77 -33.91 22.19
N LEU A 63 8.74 -33.81 23.52
CA LEU A 63 8.33 -32.61 24.27
C LEU A 63 9.49 -31.59 24.33
N PRO A 64 9.24 -30.27 24.19
CA PRO A 64 7.96 -29.64 23.90
C PRO A 64 7.48 -29.91 22.47
N TYR A 65 6.17 -30.08 22.29
CA TYR A 65 5.57 -30.32 20.98
C TYR A 65 5.60 -29.05 20.14
N GLU A 66 6.67 -28.85 19.38
CA GLU A 66 6.85 -27.68 18.51
C GLU A 66 7.11 -28.08 17.07
N GLY A 67 6.80 -27.16 16.16
CA GLY A 67 6.95 -27.37 14.74
C GLY A 67 6.86 -26.08 13.94
N HIS A 68 7.00 -26.24 12.63
CA HIS A 68 7.02 -25.14 11.68
C HIS A 68 6.13 -25.46 10.49
N GLU A 69 5.33 -24.49 10.06
CA GLU A 69 4.52 -24.56 8.85
C GLU A 69 4.93 -23.47 7.87
N ASN A 70 5.03 -23.83 6.59
CA ASN A 70 5.33 -22.87 5.52
C ASN A 70 4.04 -22.39 4.85
N PHE A 71 3.99 -21.11 4.50
CA PHE A 71 2.94 -20.59 3.64
C PHE A 71 3.17 -21.06 2.19
N PRO A 72 2.11 -21.44 1.46
CA PRO A 72 2.19 -21.73 0.02
C PRO A 72 2.82 -20.61 -0.81
N SER A 73 2.65 -19.35 -0.38
CA SER A 73 3.32 -18.20 -0.98
C SER A 73 3.74 -17.22 0.11
N PRO A 74 4.92 -16.58 -0.02
CA PRO A 74 5.38 -15.64 0.98
C PRO A 74 4.53 -14.36 0.99
N TYR A 75 4.31 -13.81 2.18
CA TYR A 75 3.67 -12.51 2.38
C TYR A 75 4.70 -11.36 2.28
N THR A 76 4.25 -10.15 1.96
CA THR A 76 5.13 -8.95 1.95
C THR A 76 5.58 -8.56 3.36
N SER A 77 4.74 -8.80 4.37
CA SER A 77 5.01 -8.62 5.80
C SER A 77 4.46 -9.81 6.60
N PRO A 78 4.96 -10.09 7.82
CA PRO A 78 4.43 -11.19 8.62
C PRO A 78 2.90 -11.08 8.82
N PRO A 79 2.10 -12.09 8.42
CA PRO A 79 0.64 -12.05 8.52
C PRO A 79 0.15 -12.31 9.96
N ASN A 80 -1.13 -12.06 10.22
CA ASN A 80 -1.81 -12.56 11.41
C ASN A 80 -2.19 -14.03 11.19
N VAL A 81 -1.73 -14.92 12.06
CA VAL A 81 -2.03 -16.35 11.98
C VAL A 81 -2.99 -16.75 13.10
N ILE A 82 -4.07 -17.44 12.76
CA ILE A 82 -4.97 -18.09 13.70
C ILE A 82 -4.95 -19.60 13.51
N LEU A 83 -4.99 -20.34 14.62
CA LEU A 83 -5.08 -21.80 14.65
C LEU A 83 -6.48 -22.21 15.07
N LEU A 84 -7.09 -23.10 14.29
CA LEU A 84 -8.45 -23.60 14.46
C LEU A 84 -8.43 -25.13 14.61
N ASP A 85 -9.28 -25.63 15.50
CA ASP A 85 -9.57 -27.06 15.61
C ASP A 85 -10.51 -27.54 14.47
N TYR A 86 -10.82 -28.85 14.46
CA TYR A 86 -11.71 -29.44 13.44
C TYR A 86 -13.15 -28.89 13.50
N ALA A 87 -13.56 -28.32 14.65
CA ALA A 87 -14.84 -27.65 14.81
C ALA A 87 -14.78 -26.15 14.44
N ASN A 88 -13.69 -25.70 13.82
CA ASN A 88 -13.39 -24.30 13.49
C ASN A 88 -13.41 -23.36 14.71
N ARG A 89 -13.01 -23.84 15.89
CA ARG A 89 -12.83 -23.04 17.10
C ARG A 89 -11.36 -22.74 17.29
N LEU A 90 -11.05 -21.63 17.95
CA LEU A 90 -9.67 -21.29 18.30
C LEU A 90 -9.03 -22.41 19.12
N SER A 91 -7.85 -22.87 18.69
CA SER A 91 -7.06 -23.82 19.45
C SER A 91 -6.67 -23.21 20.80
N ARG A 92 -6.89 -23.96 21.88
CA ARG A 92 -6.53 -23.54 23.24
C ARG A 92 -5.16 -24.07 23.66
N ASP A 93 -4.76 -25.19 23.08
CA ASP A 93 -3.59 -25.95 23.51
C ASP A 93 -2.41 -25.79 22.57
N THR A 94 -2.56 -25.01 21.48
CA THR A 94 -1.50 -24.71 20.52
C THR A 94 -1.40 -23.21 20.30
N ALA A 95 -0.23 -22.66 20.55
CA ALA A 95 0.08 -21.25 20.34
C ALA A 95 1.02 -21.07 19.15
N VAL A 96 0.84 -19.97 18.43
CA VAL A 96 1.83 -19.48 17.45
C VAL A 96 2.90 -18.71 18.22
N THR A 97 4.16 -19.09 18.06
CA THR A 97 5.30 -18.50 18.81
C THR A 97 6.08 -17.49 17.99
N GLU A 98 6.16 -17.68 16.68
CA GLU A 98 6.86 -16.81 15.75
C GLU A 98 6.14 -16.82 14.41
N VAL A 99 6.02 -15.66 13.75
CA VAL A 99 5.49 -15.53 12.41
C VAL A 99 6.47 -14.76 11.54
N THR A 100 6.76 -15.29 10.37
CA THR A 100 7.60 -14.66 9.34
C THR A 100 6.80 -14.44 8.07
N THR A 101 7.40 -13.86 7.04
CA THR A 101 6.78 -13.78 5.71
C THR A 101 6.63 -15.14 5.02
N PHE A 102 7.37 -16.17 5.44
CA PHE A 102 7.42 -17.47 4.77
C PHE A 102 6.67 -18.57 5.51
N GLY A 103 6.34 -18.37 6.78
CA GLY A 103 5.72 -19.38 7.62
C GLY A 103 5.57 -18.96 9.06
N PHE A 104 5.22 -19.91 9.93
CA PHE A 104 5.10 -19.68 11.36
C PHE A 104 5.55 -20.90 12.16
N GLN A 105 6.03 -20.65 13.38
CA GLN A 105 6.30 -21.66 14.38
C GLN A 105 5.12 -21.80 15.33
N TRP A 106 4.87 -23.02 15.77
CA TRP A 106 3.83 -23.33 16.73
C TRP A 106 4.37 -24.21 17.84
N LYS A 107 3.74 -24.11 19.01
CA LYS A 107 4.04 -24.91 20.19
C LYS A 107 2.75 -25.36 20.85
N SER A 108 2.66 -26.63 21.19
CA SER A 108 1.52 -27.21 21.92
C SER A 108 1.88 -27.56 23.36
N SER A 109 0.95 -27.30 24.27
CA SER A 109 1.02 -27.63 25.69
C SER A 109 0.33 -28.94 26.06
N SER A 110 -0.41 -29.56 25.13
CA SER A 110 -1.13 -30.82 25.37
C SER A 110 -0.36 -32.00 24.77
N ASP A 111 -0.34 -33.11 25.50
CA ASP A 111 0.13 -34.43 25.06
C ASP A 111 -0.94 -35.23 24.30
N GLU A 112 -2.20 -34.79 24.38
CA GLU A 112 -3.23 -35.29 23.52
C GLU A 112 -2.86 -34.97 22.08
N HIS A 113 -2.76 -36.03 21.28
CA HIS A 113 -2.56 -35.93 19.84
C HIS A 113 -3.80 -35.24 19.28
N SER A 114 -3.76 -33.90 19.20
CA SER A 114 -4.87 -33.18 18.63
C SER A 114 -5.05 -33.68 17.20
N SER A 115 -6.31 -33.84 16.81
CA SER A 115 -6.68 -33.93 15.41
C SER A 115 -5.98 -32.81 14.62
N TYR A 116 -5.89 -32.99 13.30
CA TYR A 116 -5.41 -31.98 12.37
C TYR A 116 -5.91 -30.57 12.75
N LEU A 117 -5.00 -29.60 12.78
CA LEU A 117 -5.30 -28.20 13.01
C LEU A 117 -5.38 -27.48 11.67
N LYS A 118 -6.37 -26.62 11.52
CA LYS A 118 -6.47 -25.68 10.39
C LYS A 118 -5.79 -24.38 10.79
N TRP A 119 -4.93 -23.83 9.94
CA TRP A 119 -4.43 -22.48 10.10
C TRP A 119 -5.05 -21.56 9.06
N GLN A 120 -5.26 -20.30 9.44
CA GLN A 120 -5.59 -19.22 8.51
C GLN A 120 -4.61 -18.08 8.75
N ALA A 121 -3.99 -17.59 7.68
CA ALA A 121 -3.07 -16.47 7.69
C ALA A 121 -3.67 -15.32 6.89
N GLU A 122 -3.77 -14.15 7.51
CA GLU A 122 -4.29 -12.94 6.88
C GLU A 122 -3.21 -11.86 6.85
N GLY A 123 -2.86 -11.39 5.65
CA GLY A 123 -1.88 -10.34 5.45
C GLY A 123 -2.32 -9.08 6.19
N VAL A 124 -1.41 -8.48 6.95
CA VAL A 124 -1.68 -7.19 7.57
C VAL A 124 -1.71 -6.16 6.45
N SER A 125 -2.89 -5.66 6.14
CA SER A 125 -3.03 -4.49 5.29
C SER A 125 -2.36 -3.32 6.01
N GLU A 126 -1.07 -3.12 5.75
CA GLU A 126 -0.27 -2.01 6.28
C GLU A 126 -0.70 -0.65 5.69
N PHE A 127 -1.85 -0.59 5.02
CA PHE A 127 -2.40 0.58 4.32
C PHE A 127 -2.65 1.79 5.23
N VAL A 128 -2.37 1.71 6.54
CA VAL A 128 -2.56 2.80 7.50
C VAL A 128 -1.23 3.49 7.92
N SER A 129 -0.07 3.11 7.37
CA SER A 129 1.19 3.83 7.67
C SER A 129 1.95 4.40 6.46
N LEU A 130 1.29 4.57 5.31
CA LEU A 130 1.99 5.04 4.12
C LEU A 130 2.53 6.48 4.33
N PRO A 131 3.84 6.73 4.14
CA PRO A 131 4.40 8.08 4.07
C PRO A 131 3.71 8.94 3.00
N VAL A 132 3.04 8.31 2.03
CA VAL A 132 2.17 8.96 1.04
C VAL A 132 0.96 9.64 1.69
N PHE A 133 0.31 9.02 2.68
CA PHE A 133 -0.82 9.65 3.37
C PHE A 133 -0.36 10.87 4.17
N LYS A 134 0.79 10.76 4.84
CA LYS A 134 1.43 11.88 5.52
C LYS A 134 1.82 13.00 4.55
N ALA A 135 2.43 12.67 3.41
CA ALA A 135 2.78 13.63 2.37
C ALA A 135 1.54 14.31 1.76
N LEU A 136 0.47 13.56 1.51
CA LEU A 136 -0.80 14.10 1.03
C LEU A 136 -1.47 15.00 2.07
N GLN A 137 -1.37 14.66 3.36
CA GLN A 137 -1.90 15.48 4.44
C GLN A 137 -1.11 16.79 4.58
N GLU A 138 0.22 16.73 4.52
CA GLU A 138 1.09 17.92 4.53
C GLU A 138 0.83 18.83 3.33
N GLU A 139 0.67 18.26 2.13
CA GLU A 139 0.35 19.02 0.92
C GLU A 139 -1.03 19.68 1.00
N ASN A 140 -2.02 19.00 1.56
CA ASN A 140 -3.37 19.56 1.72
C ASN A 140 -3.37 20.77 2.69
N VAL A 141 -2.63 20.67 3.81
CA VAL A 141 -2.43 21.79 4.74
C VAL A 141 -1.73 22.96 4.04
N ARG A 142 -0.70 22.68 3.23
CA ARG A 142 0.01 23.70 2.46
C ARG A 142 -0.92 24.44 1.49
N LEU A 143 -1.76 23.70 0.76
CA LEU A 143 -2.71 24.27 -0.20
C LEU A 143 -3.79 25.11 0.50
N GLN A 144 -4.31 24.66 1.65
CA GLN A 144 -5.26 25.46 2.44
C GLN A 144 -4.66 26.82 2.85
N GLY A 145 -3.40 26.83 3.29
CA GLY A 145 -2.69 28.07 3.63
C GLY A 145 -2.56 29.03 2.44
N GLN A 146 -2.32 28.52 1.23
CA GLN A 146 -2.26 29.35 0.02
C GLN A 146 -3.63 29.95 -0.35
N VAL A 147 -4.71 29.19 -0.19
CA VAL A 147 -6.07 29.67 -0.46
C VAL A 147 -6.47 30.80 0.50
N GLU A 148 -6.18 30.66 1.80
CA GLU A 148 -6.45 31.73 2.77
C GLU A 148 -5.66 33.01 2.47
N LEU A 149 -4.40 32.88 2.05
CA LEU A 149 -3.57 34.01 1.66
C LEU A 149 -4.16 34.76 0.45
N LEU A 150 -4.63 34.02 -0.56
CA LEU A 150 -5.28 34.60 -1.73
C LEU A 150 -6.61 35.29 -1.38
N GLN A 151 -7.39 34.73 -0.45
CA GLN A 151 -8.63 35.36 0.02
C GLN A 151 -8.36 36.68 0.75
N LYS A 152 -7.33 36.75 1.60
CA LYS A 152 -6.93 38.00 2.27
C LYS A 152 -6.53 39.09 1.27
N ILE A 153 -5.69 38.75 0.29
CA ILE A 153 -5.25 39.70 -0.75
C ILE A 153 -6.44 40.27 -1.54
N ASN A 154 -7.50 39.48 -1.72
CA ASN A 154 -8.69 39.92 -2.45
C ASN A 154 -9.65 40.79 -1.62
N GLN A 155 -9.59 40.74 -0.29
CA GLN A 155 -10.39 41.60 0.59
C GLN A 155 -9.78 42.99 0.81
N GLU A 156 -8.47 43.14 0.56
CA GLU A 156 -7.73 44.40 0.71
C GLU A 156 -7.74 45.27 -0.57
N LYS A 157 -8.41 44.83 -1.63
CA LYS A 157 -8.59 45.57 -2.89
C LYS A 157 -10.02 46.06 -3.05
#